data_AF-A0AAE0M4N5-F1
#
_entry.id   AF-A0AAE0M4N5-F1
#
_cell.length_a   1.000
_cell.length_b   1.000
_cell.length_c   1.000
_cell.angle_alpha   90.00
_cell.angle_beta   90.00
_cell.angle_gamma   90.00
#
_symmetry.space_group_name_H-M   'P 1'
#
loop_
_entity.id
_entity.type
_entity.pdbx_description
1 polymer ?
#
loop_
_entity_poly.entity_id
_entity_poly.type
_entity_poly.pdbx_seq_one_letter_code
_entity_poly.pdbx_strand_id
1 'polypeptide(L)'
;MRLINATTLELDFFYGDDIPRYAILSHTWGKEEVTFQDWQSLESAKTKAGFTKIEGACRQAIRDGLEYVWVDTNCIDKSSSSELSEAINSMFAWYRNSQRCYVHLADVTESPLESRWFGRGWTLQELLAPGRCFFYGADWDFLGTKEALAPFISEATSIESKFILGTARIDSASISKRMSWVSKRKTTRTEDIAYCMLGIFNINMPMLYGEGTRAFLRLQEELIKISADQTIFCWEWGSGMPPSWCSILAPSPAEFANCSGFSPKLSSFAGEITPYVLTNVGMTMTAPYTRGQRCRLMVLSDCSPRPNFPRQ
;
A
#
# COMPACT_ATOMS: atom_id res chain seq x y z
N MET A 1 -18.94 -2.36 -7.47
CA MET A 1 -17.71 -3.16 -7.76
C MET A 1 -18.01 -4.05 -8.95
N ARG A 2 -17.15 -4.07 -9.97
CA ARG A 2 -17.27 -5.01 -11.09
C ARG A 2 -16.42 -6.24 -10.88
N LEU A 3 -16.93 -7.40 -11.29
CA LEU A 3 -16.24 -8.68 -11.19
C LEU A 3 -16.37 -9.43 -12.52
N ILE A 4 -15.36 -10.22 -12.84
CA ILE A 4 -15.37 -11.14 -13.99
C ILE A 4 -15.97 -12.45 -13.52
N ASN A 5 -17.02 -12.94 -14.19
CA ASN A 5 -17.45 -14.32 -14.03
C ASN A 5 -16.35 -15.23 -14.62
N ALA A 6 -15.73 -16.06 -13.78
CA ALA A 6 -14.58 -16.87 -14.16
C ALA A 6 -14.89 -17.91 -15.25
N THR A 7 -16.15 -18.28 -15.42
CA THR A 7 -16.60 -19.27 -16.40
C THR A 7 -16.98 -18.62 -17.73
N THR A 8 -17.80 -17.56 -17.70
CA THR A 8 -18.31 -16.91 -18.92
C THR A 8 -17.39 -15.79 -19.43
N LEU A 9 -16.49 -15.28 -18.57
CA LEU A 9 -15.65 -14.09 -18.77
C LEU A 9 -16.44 -12.79 -18.93
N GLU A 10 -17.75 -12.80 -18.62
CA GLU A 10 -18.58 -11.61 -18.60
C GLU A 10 -18.28 -10.74 -17.37
N LEU A 11 -18.54 -9.43 -17.49
CA LEU A 11 -18.39 -8.48 -16.39
C LEU A 11 -19.74 -8.18 -15.75
N ASP A 12 -19.86 -8.54 -14.48
CA ASP A 12 -21.04 -8.27 -13.66
C ASP A 12 -20.78 -7.11 -12.69
N PHE A 13 -21.79 -6.29 -12.43
CA PHE A 13 -21.71 -5.17 -11.49
C PHE A 13 -22.51 -5.46 -10.21
N PHE A 14 -21.86 -5.30 -9.06
CA PHE A 14 -22.44 -5.51 -7.73
C PHE A 14 -22.35 -4.26 -6.86
N TYR A 15 -23.32 -4.09 -5.95
CA TYR A 15 -23.41 -2.96 -5.02
C TYR A 15 -23.46 -3.46 -3.57
N GLY A 16 -22.77 -2.75 -2.67
CA GLY A 16 -22.89 -2.97 -1.22
C GLY A 16 -22.76 -4.43 -0.79
N ASP A 17 -23.80 -4.93 -0.09
CA ASP A 17 -23.84 -6.28 0.47
C ASP A 17 -24.12 -7.37 -0.58
N ASP A 18 -24.46 -7.01 -1.82
CA ASP A 18 -24.70 -7.96 -2.92
C ASP A 18 -23.41 -8.47 -3.56
N ILE A 19 -22.24 -8.00 -3.09
CA ILE A 19 -20.94 -8.44 -3.62
C ILE A 19 -20.72 -9.92 -3.25
N PRO A 20 -20.59 -10.82 -4.24
CA PRO A 20 -20.44 -12.25 -3.98
C PRO A 20 -19.05 -12.57 -3.42
N ARG A 21 -18.80 -13.83 -3.07
CA ARG A 21 -17.44 -14.30 -2.76
C ARG A 21 -16.60 -14.30 -4.03
N TYR A 22 -15.45 -13.61 -4.01
CA TYR A 22 -14.55 -13.50 -5.17
C TYR A 22 -13.08 -13.77 -4.83
N ALA A 23 -12.31 -14.13 -5.84
CA ALA A 23 -10.85 -14.06 -5.85
C ALA A 23 -10.38 -12.70 -6.38
N ILE A 24 -9.18 -12.28 -6.02
CA ILE A 24 -8.58 -11.03 -6.51
C ILE A 24 -7.19 -11.29 -7.08
N LEU A 25 -6.88 -10.70 -8.24
CA LEU A 25 -5.57 -10.82 -8.88
C LEU A 25 -4.68 -9.62 -8.51
N SER A 26 -3.60 -9.88 -7.79
CA SER A 26 -2.48 -8.97 -7.61
C SER A 26 -1.39 -9.28 -8.63
N HIS A 27 -0.91 -8.27 -9.34
CA HIS A 27 0.07 -8.46 -10.40
C HIS A 27 0.81 -7.16 -10.72
N THR A 28 1.87 -7.26 -11.52
CA THR A 28 2.55 -6.07 -12.06
C THR A 28 2.14 -5.83 -13.50
N TRP A 29 1.81 -4.57 -13.83
CA TRP A 29 1.45 -4.21 -15.20
C TRP A 29 2.66 -4.44 -16.13
N GLY A 30 2.39 -5.10 -17.25
CA GLY A 30 3.34 -5.42 -18.30
C GLY A 30 2.99 -4.76 -19.63
N LYS A 31 3.40 -5.39 -20.72
CA LYS A 31 3.01 -4.97 -22.07
C LYS A 31 1.59 -5.41 -22.37
N GLU A 32 0.85 -4.57 -23.08
CA GLU A 32 -0.49 -4.88 -23.60
C GLU A 32 -1.46 -5.35 -22.50
N GLU A 33 -1.65 -4.49 -21.49
CA GLU A 33 -2.68 -4.69 -20.49
C GLU A 33 -4.08 -4.67 -21.10
N VAL A 34 -4.96 -5.52 -20.56
CA VAL A 34 -6.36 -5.55 -20.99
C VAL A 34 -7.15 -4.53 -20.17
N THR A 35 -7.64 -3.49 -20.83
CA THR A 35 -8.47 -2.47 -20.21
C THR A 35 -9.93 -2.92 -20.16
N PHE A 36 -10.76 -2.16 -19.44
CA PHE A 36 -12.21 -2.37 -19.45
C PHE A 36 -12.79 -2.31 -20.87
N GLN A 37 -12.32 -1.36 -21.67
CA GLN A 37 -12.77 -1.12 -23.05
C GLN A 37 -12.41 -2.30 -23.96
N ASP A 38 -11.20 -2.86 -23.79
CA ASP A 38 -10.80 -4.04 -24.54
C ASP A 38 -11.65 -5.25 -24.17
N TRP A 39 -12.03 -5.38 -22.90
CA TRP A 39 -12.83 -6.49 -22.39
C TRP A 39 -14.27 -6.52 -22.94
N GLN A 40 -14.77 -5.41 -23.48
CA GLN A 40 -16.06 -5.36 -24.18
C GLN A 40 -16.06 -6.23 -25.46
N SER A 41 -14.88 -6.53 -26.02
CA SER A 41 -14.71 -7.47 -27.13
C SER A 41 -13.70 -8.54 -26.73
N LEU A 42 -14.19 -9.71 -26.33
CA LEU A 42 -13.32 -10.83 -25.92
C LEU A 42 -12.31 -11.22 -26.99
N GLU A 43 -12.66 -11.09 -28.27
CA GLU A 43 -11.73 -11.34 -29.37
C GLU A 43 -10.57 -10.33 -29.38
N SER A 44 -10.84 -9.05 -29.10
CA SER A 44 -9.80 -8.04 -28.95
C SER A 44 -8.98 -8.27 -27.67
N ALA A 45 -9.63 -8.63 -26.57
CA ALA A 45 -8.98 -8.89 -25.28
C ALA A 45 -7.97 -10.04 -25.38
N LYS A 46 -8.36 -11.16 -26.01
CA LYS A 46 -7.52 -12.37 -26.17
C LYS A 46 -6.23 -12.15 -26.94
N THR A 47 -6.16 -11.13 -27.80
CA THR A 47 -4.92 -10.83 -28.55
C THR A 47 -3.84 -10.17 -27.70
N LYS A 48 -4.20 -9.65 -26.53
CA LYS A 48 -3.29 -8.92 -25.65
C LYS A 48 -2.56 -9.85 -24.69
N ALA A 49 -1.26 -9.63 -24.51
CA ALA A 49 -0.44 -10.41 -23.58
C ALA A 49 -0.98 -10.40 -22.13
N GLY A 50 -1.60 -9.30 -21.69
CA GLY A 50 -2.22 -9.21 -20.36
C GLY A 50 -3.41 -10.14 -20.14
N PHE A 51 -3.99 -10.73 -21.18
CA PHE A 51 -5.14 -11.63 -21.07
C PHE A 51 -4.78 -12.94 -20.36
N THR A 52 -3.59 -13.49 -20.64
CA THR A 52 -3.16 -14.81 -20.14
C THR A 52 -3.16 -14.90 -18.60
N LYS A 53 -2.75 -13.83 -17.91
CA LYS A 53 -2.82 -13.77 -16.44
C LYS A 53 -4.27 -13.66 -15.92
N ILE A 54 -5.16 -12.98 -16.62
CA ILE A 54 -6.56 -12.87 -16.20
C ILE A 54 -7.25 -14.22 -16.39
N GLU A 55 -6.99 -14.90 -17.52
CA GLU A 55 -7.48 -16.25 -17.78
C GLU A 55 -6.94 -17.25 -16.74
N GLY A 56 -5.65 -17.20 -16.42
CA GLY A 56 -5.05 -18.04 -15.38
C GLY A 56 -5.69 -17.81 -14.00
N ALA A 57 -5.99 -16.55 -13.66
CA ALA A 57 -6.69 -16.21 -12.42
C ALA A 57 -8.12 -16.77 -12.39
N CYS A 58 -8.85 -16.68 -13.51
CA CYS A 58 -10.19 -17.28 -13.66
C CYS A 58 -10.14 -18.80 -13.52
N ARG A 59 -9.19 -19.46 -14.20
CA ARG A 59 -8.98 -20.90 -14.11
C ARG A 59 -8.66 -21.35 -12.68
N GLN A 60 -7.82 -20.59 -11.98
CA GLN A 60 -7.50 -20.87 -10.58
C GLN A 60 -8.69 -20.62 -9.64
N ALA A 61 -9.48 -19.56 -9.88
CA ALA A 61 -10.72 -19.30 -9.14
C ALA A 61 -11.72 -20.45 -9.26
N ILE A 62 -11.95 -20.98 -10.47
CA ILE A 62 -12.82 -22.14 -10.69
C ILE A 62 -12.34 -23.35 -9.87
N ARG A 63 -11.03 -23.65 -9.89
CA ARG A 63 -10.45 -24.76 -9.10
C ARG A 63 -10.65 -24.59 -7.60
N ASP A 64 -10.59 -23.35 -7.13
CA ASP A 64 -10.77 -22.99 -5.72
C ASP A 64 -12.25 -22.80 -5.33
N GLY A 65 -13.19 -23.05 -6.24
CA GLY A 65 -14.64 -22.95 -6.00
C GLY A 65 -15.15 -21.51 -5.90
N LEU A 66 -14.49 -20.57 -6.58
CA LEU A 66 -14.88 -19.16 -6.65
C LEU A 66 -15.35 -18.82 -8.07
N GLU A 67 -16.56 -18.29 -8.16
CA GLU A 67 -17.18 -17.94 -9.44
C GLU A 67 -16.66 -16.60 -10.00
N TYR A 68 -16.21 -15.70 -9.13
CA TYR A 68 -15.87 -14.34 -9.52
C TYR A 68 -14.41 -13.99 -9.27
N VAL A 69 -13.82 -13.21 -10.18
CA VAL A 69 -12.47 -12.65 -10.07
C VAL A 69 -12.50 -11.14 -10.24
N TRP A 70 -11.77 -10.42 -9.41
CA TRP A 70 -11.48 -9.01 -9.60
C TRP A 70 -10.06 -8.80 -10.11
N VAL A 71 -9.91 -7.91 -11.10
CA VAL A 71 -8.61 -7.46 -11.62
C VAL A 71 -8.68 -5.96 -11.91
N ASP A 72 -7.73 -5.18 -11.38
CA ASP A 72 -7.73 -3.71 -11.46
C ASP A 72 -7.70 -3.18 -12.91
N THR A 73 -7.09 -3.92 -13.84
CA THR A 73 -6.89 -3.49 -15.24
C THR A 73 -8.19 -3.40 -16.03
N ASN A 74 -9.11 -4.36 -15.88
CA ASN A 74 -10.36 -4.46 -16.64
C ASN A 74 -11.64 -4.32 -15.78
N CYS A 75 -11.57 -4.50 -14.46
CA CYS A 75 -12.73 -4.29 -13.57
C CYS A 75 -12.94 -2.82 -13.16
N ILE A 76 -12.01 -1.92 -13.55
CA ILE A 76 -12.14 -0.48 -13.33
C ILE A 76 -12.12 0.22 -14.69
N ASP A 77 -13.11 1.06 -14.96
CA ASP A 77 -13.10 1.96 -16.11
C ASP A 77 -12.27 3.19 -15.76
N LYS A 78 -11.03 3.18 -16.23
CA LYS A 78 -10.07 4.26 -15.98
C LYS A 78 -10.36 5.52 -16.80
N SER A 79 -11.31 5.47 -17.75
CA SER A 79 -11.79 6.64 -18.47
C SER A 79 -12.79 7.47 -17.66
N SER A 80 -13.44 6.84 -16.67
CA SER A 80 -14.32 7.49 -15.70
C SER A 80 -13.52 7.96 -14.48
N SER A 81 -13.33 9.27 -14.33
CA SER A 81 -12.58 9.82 -13.19
C SER A 81 -13.28 9.59 -11.85
N SER A 82 -14.61 9.57 -11.82
CA SER A 82 -15.39 9.25 -10.61
C SER A 82 -15.19 7.80 -10.20
N GLU A 83 -15.31 6.86 -11.13
CA GLU A 83 -15.11 5.44 -10.83
C GLU A 83 -13.67 5.13 -10.45
N LEU A 84 -12.68 5.72 -11.14
CA LEU A 84 -11.27 5.58 -10.77
C LEU A 84 -11.01 6.08 -9.34
N SER A 85 -11.59 7.22 -8.97
CA SER A 85 -11.47 7.77 -7.62
C SER A 85 -12.13 6.89 -6.56
N GLU A 86 -13.33 6.37 -6.84
CA GLU A 86 -14.02 5.42 -5.95
C GLU A 86 -13.21 4.13 -5.78
N ALA A 87 -12.69 3.60 -6.88
CA ALA A 87 -11.91 2.37 -6.90
C ALA A 87 -10.61 2.50 -6.08
N ILE A 88 -9.84 3.58 -6.28
CA ILE A 88 -8.60 3.81 -5.53
C ILE A 88 -8.89 3.91 -4.02
N ASN A 89 -9.96 4.61 -3.62
CA ASN A 89 -10.36 4.72 -2.22
C ASN A 89 -10.90 3.41 -1.62
N SER A 90 -11.37 2.48 -2.47
CA SER A 90 -11.97 1.20 -2.05
C SER A 90 -11.02 0.00 -2.17
N MET A 91 -9.90 0.13 -2.88
CA MET A 91 -9.08 -1.00 -3.30
C MET A 91 -8.55 -1.82 -2.11
N PHE A 92 -8.12 -1.17 -1.03
CA PHE A 92 -7.69 -1.88 0.17
C PHE A 92 -8.79 -2.75 0.77
N ALA A 93 -10.02 -2.26 0.82
CA ALA A 93 -11.17 -3.02 1.30
C ALA A 93 -11.50 -4.19 0.35
N TRP A 94 -11.40 -3.98 -0.96
CA TRP A 94 -11.60 -5.04 -1.95
C TRP A 94 -10.56 -6.16 -1.83
N TYR A 95 -9.28 -5.82 -1.60
CA TYR A 95 -8.25 -6.83 -1.32
C TYR A 95 -8.50 -7.53 0.02
N ARG A 96 -8.85 -6.79 1.06
CA ARG A 96 -9.14 -7.34 2.39
C ARG A 96 -10.31 -8.32 2.40
N ASN A 97 -11.37 -8.02 1.66
CA ASN A 97 -12.60 -8.82 1.62
C ASN A 97 -12.54 -9.98 0.62
N SER A 98 -11.52 -10.04 -0.23
CA SER A 98 -11.30 -11.16 -1.14
C SER A 98 -11.14 -12.47 -0.37
N GLN A 99 -11.65 -13.57 -0.95
CA GLN A 99 -11.49 -14.90 -0.35
C GLN A 99 -10.09 -15.46 -0.55
N ARG A 100 -9.50 -15.13 -1.70
CA ARG A 100 -8.14 -15.50 -2.10
C ARG A 100 -7.56 -14.38 -2.94
N CYS A 101 -6.33 -13.97 -2.61
CA CYS A 101 -5.52 -13.14 -3.48
C CYS A 101 -4.52 -14.01 -4.23
N TYR A 102 -4.63 -14.02 -5.56
CA TYR A 102 -3.64 -14.65 -6.42
C TYR A 102 -2.59 -13.61 -6.78
N VAL A 103 -1.35 -13.85 -6.38
CA VAL A 103 -0.21 -12.99 -6.69
C VAL A 103 0.52 -13.62 -7.87
N HIS A 104 0.39 -13.02 -9.06
CA HIS A 104 1.05 -13.50 -10.28
C HIS A 104 2.37 -12.75 -10.50
N LEU A 105 3.48 -13.50 -10.40
CA LEU A 105 4.85 -13.00 -10.54
C LEU A 105 5.37 -13.27 -11.94
N ALA A 106 5.00 -12.41 -12.89
CA ALA A 106 5.31 -12.58 -14.31
C ALA A 106 6.81 -12.55 -14.67
N ASP A 107 7.69 -12.18 -13.73
CA ASP A 107 9.15 -12.13 -13.88
C ASP A 107 9.91 -13.20 -13.10
N VAL A 108 9.21 -14.15 -12.49
CA VAL A 108 9.80 -15.22 -11.70
C VAL A 108 9.55 -16.57 -12.35
N THR A 109 10.63 -17.32 -12.52
CA THR A 109 10.61 -18.75 -12.85
C THR A 109 11.08 -19.63 -11.69
N GLU A 110 11.81 -19.07 -10.72
CA GLU A 110 12.38 -19.83 -9.60
C GLU A 110 12.18 -19.12 -8.24
N SER A 111 12.80 -17.94 -8.03
CA SER A 111 12.77 -17.25 -6.72
C SER A 111 11.72 -16.13 -6.67
N PRO A 112 10.65 -16.25 -5.85
CA PRO A 112 9.59 -15.24 -5.76
C PRO A 112 10.10 -13.86 -5.36
N LEU A 113 11.11 -13.80 -4.48
CA LEU A 113 11.56 -12.59 -3.80
C LEU A 113 12.30 -11.60 -4.70
N GLU A 114 12.80 -12.07 -5.83
CA GLU A 114 13.47 -11.23 -6.83
C GLU A 114 12.48 -10.51 -7.74
N SER A 115 11.18 -10.82 -7.62
CA SER A 115 10.15 -10.17 -8.42
C SER A 115 10.10 -8.67 -8.17
N ARG A 116 9.99 -7.92 -9.28
CA ARG A 116 9.67 -6.49 -9.26
C ARG A 116 8.38 -6.17 -8.51
N TRP A 117 7.50 -7.16 -8.31
CA TRP A 117 6.26 -7.03 -7.54
C TRP A 117 6.52 -6.45 -6.15
N PHE A 118 7.58 -6.88 -5.45
CA PHE A 118 7.92 -6.36 -4.12
C PHE A 118 8.39 -4.89 -4.12
N GLY A 119 8.81 -4.38 -5.29
CA GLY A 119 9.24 -3.00 -5.48
C GLY A 119 8.15 -2.04 -5.98
N ARG A 120 6.92 -2.50 -6.24
CA ARG A 120 5.82 -1.63 -6.72
C ARG A 120 5.06 -1.00 -5.54
N GLY A 121 4.60 0.24 -5.70
CA GLY A 121 3.86 0.95 -4.64
C GLY A 121 2.54 0.27 -4.28
N TRP A 122 1.68 0.06 -5.29
CA TRP A 122 0.34 -0.52 -5.13
C TRP A 122 0.35 -1.91 -4.49
N THR A 123 1.35 -2.75 -4.82
CA THR A 123 1.43 -4.12 -4.30
C THR A 123 1.65 -4.22 -2.79
N LEU A 124 1.99 -3.12 -2.09
CA LEU A 124 2.09 -3.12 -0.64
C LEU A 124 0.73 -3.40 0.02
N GLN A 125 -0.33 -2.72 -0.42
CA GLN A 125 -1.67 -3.01 0.09
C GLN A 125 -2.18 -4.36 -0.39
N GLU A 126 -1.77 -4.79 -1.59
CA GLU A 126 -2.12 -6.11 -2.13
C GLU A 126 -1.45 -7.25 -1.34
N LEU A 127 -0.30 -6.99 -0.69
CA LEU A 127 0.34 -7.90 0.25
C LEU A 127 -0.35 -7.92 1.62
N LEU A 128 -0.63 -6.74 2.17
CA LEU A 128 -1.01 -6.58 3.58
C LEU A 128 -2.52 -6.65 3.83
N ALA A 129 -3.35 -6.29 2.86
CA ALA A 129 -4.80 -6.25 3.04
C ALA A 129 -5.45 -7.64 3.02
N PRO A 130 -5.16 -8.53 2.05
CA PRO A 130 -5.84 -9.82 1.98
C PRO A 130 -5.46 -10.73 3.14
N GLY A 131 -6.44 -11.48 3.66
CA GLY A 131 -6.18 -12.50 4.67
C GLY A 131 -5.33 -13.66 4.14
N ARG A 132 -5.52 -14.05 2.87
CA ARG A 132 -4.87 -15.21 2.23
C ARG A 132 -4.30 -14.81 0.87
N CYS A 133 -3.00 -15.01 0.67
CA CYS A 133 -2.36 -14.82 -0.63
C CYS A 133 -1.65 -16.11 -1.08
N PHE A 134 -1.76 -16.39 -2.37
CA PHE A 134 -1.17 -17.54 -3.05
C PHE A 134 -0.30 -17.01 -4.20
N PHE A 135 0.98 -17.35 -4.18
CA PHE A 135 1.96 -16.86 -5.13
C PHE A 135 2.10 -17.84 -6.28
N TYR A 136 2.11 -17.31 -7.49
CA TYR A 136 2.26 -18.07 -8.72
C TYR A 136 3.35 -17.46 -9.60
N GLY A 137 4.12 -18.31 -10.27
CA GLY A 137 5.14 -17.91 -11.23
C GLY A 137 4.54 -17.48 -12.56
N ALA A 138 5.42 -17.17 -13.52
CA ALA A 138 5.00 -16.68 -14.84
C ALA A 138 4.02 -17.65 -15.54
N ASP A 139 4.22 -18.96 -15.39
CA ASP A 139 3.44 -20.03 -16.02
C ASP A 139 2.30 -20.57 -15.15
N TRP A 140 1.90 -19.82 -14.10
CA TRP A 140 0.88 -20.23 -13.12
C TRP A 140 1.25 -21.47 -12.29
N ASP A 141 2.53 -21.78 -12.18
CA ASP A 141 3.08 -22.72 -11.22
C ASP A 141 2.95 -22.17 -9.80
N PHE A 142 2.59 -23.03 -8.84
CA PHE A 142 2.37 -22.60 -7.46
C PHE A 142 3.70 -22.49 -6.71
N LEU A 143 4.00 -21.28 -6.22
CA LEU A 143 5.26 -20.96 -5.54
C LEU A 143 5.15 -21.01 -4.01
N GLY A 144 3.94 -20.85 -3.46
CA GLY A 144 3.71 -20.91 -2.02
C GLY A 144 2.60 -19.99 -1.52
N THR A 145 2.29 -20.09 -0.23
CA THR A 145 1.34 -19.19 0.43
C THR A 145 2.05 -18.04 1.12
N LYS A 146 1.31 -16.98 1.43
CA LYS A 146 1.80 -15.85 2.24
C LYS A 146 2.40 -16.31 3.57
N GLU A 147 1.79 -17.31 4.21
CA GLU A 147 2.24 -17.86 5.48
C GLU A 147 3.60 -18.56 5.34
N ALA A 148 3.76 -19.39 4.31
CA ALA A 148 5.01 -20.09 4.03
C ALA A 148 6.14 -19.13 3.66
N LEU A 149 5.81 -18.06 2.92
CA LEU A 149 6.79 -17.07 2.44
C LEU A 149 7.03 -15.92 3.42
N ALA A 150 6.29 -15.80 4.51
CA ALA A 150 6.34 -14.65 5.43
C ALA A 150 7.74 -14.32 5.99
N PRO A 151 8.60 -15.29 6.38
CA PRO A 151 9.96 -14.99 6.84
C PRO A 151 10.80 -14.33 5.73
N PHE A 152 10.71 -14.87 4.51
CA PHE A 152 11.42 -14.39 3.35
C PHE A 152 10.93 -13.02 2.86
N ILE A 153 9.61 -12.82 2.84
CA ILE A 153 9.00 -11.52 2.54
C ILE A 153 9.42 -10.49 3.59
N SER A 154 9.48 -10.87 4.87
CA SER A 154 9.92 -9.99 5.96
C SER A 154 11.35 -9.52 5.76
N GLU A 155 12.25 -10.41 5.33
CA GLU A 155 13.64 -10.06 5.02
C GLU A 155 13.73 -9.10 3.83
N ALA A 156 13.07 -9.44 2.71
CA ALA A 156 13.11 -8.65 1.48
C ALA A 156 12.47 -7.25 1.62
N THR A 157 11.39 -7.14 2.40
CA THR A 157 10.60 -5.90 2.51
C THR A 157 10.86 -5.12 3.79
N SER A 158 11.58 -5.69 4.75
CA SER A 158 11.74 -5.14 6.11
C SER A 158 10.42 -4.94 6.89
N ILE A 159 9.34 -5.59 6.45
CA ILE A 159 8.05 -5.60 7.15
C ILE A 159 8.03 -6.78 8.10
N GLU A 160 7.86 -6.54 9.40
CA GLU A 160 7.82 -7.62 10.41
C GLU A 160 6.73 -8.66 10.06
N SER A 161 7.03 -9.96 10.17
CA SER A 161 6.11 -11.05 9.81
C SER A 161 4.73 -10.95 10.46
N LYS A 162 4.62 -10.38 11.66
CA LYS A 162 3.32 -10.16 12.33
C LYS A 162 2.35 -9.27 11.54
N PHE A 163 2.85 -8.33 10.75
CA PHE A 163 2.03 -7.49 9.87
C PHE A 163 1.71 -8.21 8.56
N ILE A 164 2.68 -8.95 7.99
CA ILE A 164 2.47 -9.75 6.77
C ILE A 164 1.39 -10.82 6.99
N LEU A 165 1.47 -11.52 8.12
CA LEU A 165 0.53 -12.57 8.54
C LEU A 165 -0.79 -12.01 9.08
N GLY A 166 -0.90 -10.70 9.28
CA GLY A 166 -2.09 -10.06 9.85
C GLY A 166 -2.35 -10.39 11.32
N THR A 167 -1.38 -10.96 12.06
CA THR A 167 -1.51 -11.22 13.50
C THR A 167 -1.40 -9.94 14.33
N ALA A 168 -0.77 -8.90 13.79
CA ALA A 168 -0.84 -7.53 14.29
C ALA A 168 -1.60 -6.66 13.29
N ARG A 169 -2.45 -5.75 13.79
CA ARG A 169 -3.13 -4.76 12.95
C ARG A 169 -2.12 -3.79 12.35
N ILE A 170 -2.29 -3.42 11.09
CA ILE A 170 -1.43 -2.45 10.39
C ILE A 170 -1.35 -1.12 11.14
N ASP A 171 -2.47 -0.64 11.68
CA ASP A 171 -2.54 0.64 12.41
C ASP A 171 -1.91 0.62 13.80
N SER A 172 -1.50 -0.55 14.31
CA SER A 172 -0.64 -0.63 15.50
C SER A 172 0.83 -0.28 15.19
N ALA A 173 1.21 -0.22 13.91
CA ALA A 173 2.47 0.36 13.48
C ALA A 173 2.39 1.89 13.45
N SER A 174 3.46 2.53 13.91
CA SER A 174 3.62 3.98 13.84
C SER A 174 3.54 4.50 12.40
N ILE A 175 3.24 5.79 12.23
CA ILE A 175 3.24 6.45 10.92
C ILE A 175 4.61 6.27 10.26
N SER A 176 5.72 6.54 10.95
CA SER A 176 7.06 6.39 10.37
C SER A 176 7.35 4.96 9.92
N LYS A 177 6.89 3.95 10.68
CA LYS A 177 7.05 2.54 10.32
C LYS A 177 6.25 2.22 9.07
N ARG A 178 4.99 2.64 8.97
CA ARG A 178 4.18 2.42 7.77
C ARG A 178 4.76 3.15 6.54
N MET A 179 5.29 4.36 6.72
CA MET A 179 6.01 5.09 5.66
C MET A 179 7.26 4.33 5.20
N SER A 180 8.01 3.73 6.13
CA SER A 180 9.22 2.95 5.83
C SER A 180 8.95 1.75 4.91
N TRP A 181 7.76 1.14 4.99
CA TRP A 181 7.36 0.02 4.10
C TRP A 181 7.21 0.42 2.63
N VAL A 182 7.04 1.73 2.37
CA VAL A 182 6.91 2.32 1.03
C VAL A 182 8.22 2.95 0.55
N SER A 183 9.16 3.23 1.46
CA SER A 183 10.41 3.97 1.18
C SER A 183 11.22 3.49 -0.03
N LYS A 184 11.23 2.18 -0.30
CA LYS A 184 11.97 1.57 -1.41
C LYS A 184 11.10 1.24 -2.63
N ARG A 185 9.80 1.50 -2.57
CA ARG A 185 8.81 1.17 -3.61
C ARG A 185 8.70 2.29 -4.63
N LYS A 186 8.33 1.92 -5.86
CA LYS A 186 8.20 2.84 -7.00
C LYS A 186 6.81 2.77 -7.62
N THR A 187 6.33 3.90 -8.11
CA THR A 187 5.09 4.03 -8.86
C THR A 187 5.38 4.60 -10.26
N THR A 188 4.44 4.41 -11.19
CA THR A 188 4.59 4.93 -12.56
C THR A 188 4.22 6.41 -12.61
N ARG A 189 3.08 6.78 -12.03
CA ARG A 189 2.72 8.20 -11.84
C ARG A 189 3.28 8.68 -10.50
N THR A 190 3.70 9.93 -10.47
CA THR A 190 4.31 10.53 -9.28
C THR A 190 3.32 10.55 -8.11
N GLU A 191 2.06 10.88 -8.36
CA GLU A 191 1.01 11.00 -7.35
C GLU A 191 0.63 9.65 -6.72
N ASP A 192 0.76 8.57 -7.50
CA ASP A 192 0.41 7.22 -7.05
C ASP A 192 1.23 6.79 -5.82
N ILE A 193 2.40 7.39 -5.57
CA ILE A 193 3.18 7.10 -4.36
C ILE A 193 2.40 7.45 -3.09
N ALA A 194 1.53 8.45 -3.15
CA ALA A 194 0.63 8.80 -2.06
C ALA A 194 -0.64 7.94 -2.10
N TYR A 195 -1.24 7.79 -3.28
CA TYR A 195 -2.51 7.09 -3.42
C TYR A 195 -2.43 5.59 -3.10
N CYS A 196 -1.27 4.95 -3.33
CA CYS A 196 -1.08 3.56 -2.94
C CYS A 196 -1.03 3.34 -1.42
N MET A 197 -0.95 4.42 -0.63
CA MET A 197 -0.83 4.38 0.83
C MET A 197 -2.17 4.61 1.55
N LEU A 198 -3.22 5.02 0.85
CA LEU A 198 -4.51 5.37 1.47
C LEU A 198 -5.06 4.25 2.36
N GLY A 199 -5.05 3.02 1.86
CA GLY A 199 -5.48 1.85 2.61
C GLY A 199 -4.57 1.49 3.79
N ILE A 200 -3.25 1.69 3.65
CA ILE A 200 -2.27 1.47 4.72
C ILE A 200 -2.49 2.43 5.89
N PHE A 201 -2.92 3.65 5.57
CA PHE A 201 -3.22 4.68 6.57
C PHE A 201 -4.69 4.76 6.97
N ASN A 202 -5.57 4.05 6.27
CA ASN A 202 -7.01 4.10 6.44
C ASN A 202 -7.56 5.53 6.33
N ILE A 203 -7.22 6.21 5.23
CA ILE A 203 -7.70 7.57 4.92
C ILE A 203 -8.29 7.64 3.52
N ASN A 204 -9.09 8.68 3.28
CA ASN A 204 -9.63 9.00 1.97
C ASN A 204 -9.21 10.42 1.55
N MET A 205 -8.90 10.60 0.28
CA MET A 205 -8.62 11.92 -0.29
C MET A 205 -9.01 11.98 -1.77
N PRO A 206 -9.29 13.18 -2.33
CA PRO A 206 -9.53 13.33 -3.77
C PRO A 206 -8.30 13.02 -4.63
N MET A 207 -8.50 12.30 -5.75
CA MET A 207 -7.47 11.94 -6.72
C MET A 207 -7.24 13.08 -7.72
N LEU A 208 -6.19 13.87 -7.52
CA LEU A 208 -5.83 15.01 -8.38
C LEU A 208 -4.57 14.68 -9.21
N TYR A 209 -4.74 13.90 -10.29
CA TYR A 209 -3.63 13.65 -11.21
C TYR A 209 -3.13 14.93 -11.89
N GLY A 210 -1.82 15.17 -11.86
CA GLY A 210 -1.18 16.42 -12.29
C GLY A 210 -0.66 17.28 -11.14
N GLU A 211 -0.92 16.90 -9.87
CA GLU A 211 -0.39 17.64 -8.72
C GLU A 211 1.05 17.30 -8.33
N GLY A 212 1.61 16.22 -8.91
CA GLY A 212 2.98 15.78 -8.69
C GLY A 212 3.27 15.36 -7.25
N THR A 213 4.43 15.76 -6.71
CA THR A 213 4.85 15.40 -5.35
C THR A 213 3.96 16.01 -4.25
N ARG A 214 3.10 16.99 -4.59
CA ARG A 214 2.13 17.56 -3.64
C ARG A 214 1.12 16.54 -3.15
N ALA A 215 0.86 15.46 -3.89
CA ALA A 215 0.00 14.38 -3.44
C ALA A 215 0.49 13.77 -2.10
N PHE A 216 1.81 13.60 -1.95
CA PHE A 216 2.40 13.05 -0.73
C PHE A 216 2.40 14.05 0.45
N LEU A 217 2.51 15.35 0.16
CA LEU A 217 2.29 16.39 1.18
C LEU A 217 0.86 16.38 1.68
N ARG A 218 -0.13 16.34 0.77
CA ARG A 218 -1.56 16.24 1.13
C ARG A 218 -1.87 14.98 1.93
N LEU A 219 -1.25 13.84 1.59
CA LEU A 219 -1.36 12.62 2.40
C LEU A 219 -0.95 12.89 3.85
N GLN A 220 0.21 13.52 4.07
CA GLN A 220 0.69 13.87 5.41
C GLN A 220 -0.23 14.88 6.11
N GLU A 221 -0.78 15.86 5.39
CA GLU A 221 -1.77 16.79 5.94
C GLU A 221 -3.04 16.08 6.41
N GLU A 222 -3.56 15.11 5.64
CA GLU A 222 -4.70 14.30 6.07
C GLU A 222 -4.38 13.44 7.30
N LEU A 223 -3.16 12.89 7.39
CA LEU A 223 -2.72 12.15 8.58
C LEU A 223 -2.68 13.03 9.83
N ILE A 224 -2.20 14.27 9.71
CA ILE A 224 -2.11 15.24 10.83
C ILE A 224 -3.50 15.58 11.36
N LYS A 225 -4.52 15.64 10.50
CA LYS A 225 -5.90 15.94 10.91
C LYS A 225 -6.50 14.85 11.80
N ILE A 226 -6.08 13.59 11.64
CA ILE A 226 -6.73 12.44 12.28
C ILE A 226 -5.87 11.68 13.28
N SER A 227 -4.58 12.00 13.39
CA SER A 227 -3.62 11.25 14.20
C SER A 227 -2.76 12.17 15.07
N ALA A 228 -2.57 11.76 16.32
CA ALA A 228 -1.61 12.36 17.25
C ALA A 228 -0.26 11.61 17.27
N ASP A 229 -0.01 10.72 16.31
CA ASP A 229 1.26 10.00 16.21
C ASP A 229 2.39 10.93 15.73
N GLN A 230 3.27 11.32 16.65
CA GLN A 230 4.40 12.24 16.41
C GLN A 230 5.44 11.67 15.45
N THR A 231 5.42 10.36 15.17
CA THR A 231 6.39 9.73 14.27
C THR A 231 6.25 10.19 12.83
N ILE A 232 5.18 10.90 12.45
CA ILE A 232 5.08 11.58 11.15
C ILE A 232 6.23 12.58 10.92
N PHE A 233 6.83 13.13 11.98
CA PHE A 233 7.97 14.05 11.90
C PHE A 233 9.32 13.34 12.08
N CYS A 234 9.33 12.03 12.25
CA CYS A 234 10.54 11.24 12.45
C CYS A 234 11.03 10.68 11.10
N TRP A 235 11.54 11.57 10.25
CA TRP A 235 12.16 11.26 8.96
C TRP A 235 13.56 11.89 8.87
N GLU A 236 14.40 11.38 7.98
CA GLU A 236 15.80 11.79 7.85
C GLU A 236 16.02 12.78 6.70
N TRP A 237 16.88 13.77 6.93
CA TRP A 237 17.29 14.70 5.88
C TRP A 237 18.32 14.04 4.95
N GLY A 238 17.84 13.38 3.89
CA GLY A 238 18.67 12.68 2.92
C GLY A 238 19.41 13.60 1.93
N SER A 239 20.42 13.06 1.26
CA SER A 239 21.24 13.76 0.25
C SER A 239 20.49 14.15 -1.02
N GLY A 240 19.29 13.58 -1.25
CA GLY A 240 18.42 13.89 -2.40
C GLY A 240 17.46 15.06 -2.18
N MET A 241 17.55 15.74 -1.04
CA MET A 241 16.66 16.85 -0.69
C MET A 241 16.84 18.08 -1.61
N PRO A 242 15.75 18.69 -2.09
CA PRO A 242 15.83 19.99 -2.75
C PRO A 242 16.47 21.02 -1.81
N PRO A 243 17.46 21.81 -2.25
CA PRO A 243 18.10 22.83 -1.41
C PRO A 243 17.12 23.88 -0.85
N SER A 244 15.98 24.06 -1.52
CA SER A 244 14.90 24.98 -1.12
C SER A 244 13.82 24.32 -0.26
N TRP A 245 13.98 23.06 0.15
CA TRP A 245 12.97 22.39 0.98
C TRP A 245 12.88 23.06 2.35
N CYS A 246 11.72 23.62 2.66
CA CYS A 246 11.47 24.34 3.92
C CYS A 246 10.28 23.79 4.70
N SER A 247 9.70 22.67 4.24
CA SER A 247 8.59 22.00 4.94
C SER A 247 9.11 21.13 6.07
N ILE A 248 8.36 21.11 7.17
CA ILE A 248 8.54 20.14 8.27
C ILE A 248 8.03 18.72 7.89
N LEU A 249 7.25 18.63 6.81
CA LEU A 249 6.79 17.38 6.23
C LEU A 249 7.82 16.83 5.26
N ALA A 250 7.88 15.51 5.16
CA ALA A 250 8.80 14.84 4.27
C ALA A 250 8.41 15.06 2.80
N PRO A 251 9.36 15.21 1.87
CA PRO A 251 9.07 15.32 0.44
C PRO A 251 8.66 13.98 -0.18
N SER A 252 9.10 12.86 0.39
CA SER A 252 8.81 11.52 -0.11
C SER A 252 8.89 10.46 1.00
N PRO A 253 8.31 9.26 0.81
CA PRO A 253 8.44 8.17 1.78
C PRO A 253 9.87 7.61 1.87
N ALA A 254 10.76 7.91 0.91
CA ALA A 254 12.15 7.44 0.96
C ALA A 254 12.88 7.97 2.21
N GLU A 255 12.44 9.11 2.73
CA GLU A 255 13.05 9.79 3.88
C GLU A 255 12.71 9.08 5.19
N PHE A 256 11.83 8.08 5.14
CA PHE A 256 11.48 7.19 6.25
C PHE A 256 12.19 5.83 6.21
N ALA A 257 13.14 5.61 5.29
CA ALA A 257 13.78 4.30 5.10
C ALA A 257 14.36 3.69 6.38
N ASN A 258 14.94 4.52 7.26
CA ASN A 258 15.55 4.09 8.52
C ASN A 258 14.67 4.39 9.75
N CYS A 259 13.39 4.72 9.53
CA CYS A 259 12.52 5.28 10.57
C CYS A 259 11.51 4.26 11.13
N SER A 260 11.71 2.97 10.85
CA SER A 260 10.86 1.89 11.35
C SER A 260 11.00 1.65 12.85
N GLY A 261 12.09 2.11 13.47
CA GLY A 261 12.36 1.95 14.90
C GLY A 261 11.55 2.87 15.82
N PHE A 262 11.00 3.97 15.30
CA PHE A 262 10.24 4.92 16.09
C PHE A 262 8.86 4.36 16.42
N SER A 263 8.46 4.51 17.68
CA SER A 263 7.12 4.19 18.17
C SER A 263 6.57 5.44 18.85
N PRO A 264 5.28 5.79 18.67
CA PRO A 264 4.67 6.84 19.46
C PRO A 264 4.68 6.41 20.92
N LYS A 265 5.04 7.31 21.82
CA LYS A 265 4.84 7.07 23.25
C LYS A 265 3.35 7.18 23.54
N LEU A 266 2.72 6.04 23.83
CA LEU A 266 1.39 6.02 24.42
C LEU A 266 1.49 6.76 25.75
N SER A 267 0.73 7.84 25.91
CA SER A 267 0.65 8.57 27.17
C SER A 267 0.16 7.59 28.24
N SER A 268 1.10 7.11 29.06
CA SER A 268 0.83 6.16 30.15
C SER A 268 0.20 6.86 31.36
N PHE A 269 0.05 8.18 31.30
CA PHE A 269 -0.57 9.01 32.32
C PHE A 269 -1.31 10.13 31.62
N ALA A 270 -2.39 10.60 32.24
CA ALA A 270 -3.31 11.66 31.83
C ALA A 270 -2.64 13.04 31.54
N GLY A 271 -1.70 13.09 30.60
CA GLY A 271 -1.24 14.30 29.94
C GLY A 271 -2.08 14.51 28.69
N GLU A 272 -2.69 15.68 28.57
CA GLU A 272 -3.54 16.06 27.45
C GLU A 272 -2.82 15.81 26.13
N ILE A 273 -3.41 14.96 25.28
CA ILE A 273 -2.99 14.86 23.88
C ILE A 273 -3.36 16.20 23.24
N THR A 274 -2.37 17.06 23.03
CA THR A 274 -2.59 18.33 22.34
C THR A 274 -2.67 18.08 20.83
N PRO A 275 -3.71 18.58 20.15
CA PRO A 275 -3.83 18.43 18.70
C PRO A 275 -2.71 19.20 17.99
N TYR A 276 -2.29 18.70 16.83
CA TYR A 276 -1.46 19.46 15.91
C TYR A 276 -2.30 20.54 15.26
N VAL A 277 -1.78 21.77 15.23
CA VAL A 277 -2.42 22.87 14.49
C VAL A 277 -1.49 23.31 13.38
N LEU A 278 -1.87 22.99 12.13
CA LEU A 278 -1.18 23.46 10.94
C LEU A 278 -1.90 24.71 10.41
N THR A 279 -1.15 25.79 10.23
CA THR A 279 -1.63 27.07 9.71
C THR A 279 -0.74 27.52 8.56
N ASN A 280 -1.12 28.60 7.86
CA ASN A 280 -0.27 29.25 6.86
C ASN A 280 1.04 29.83 7.45
N VAL A 281 1.14 29.98 8.78
CA VAL A 281 2.35 30.45 9.48
C VAL A 281 3.28 29.29 9.85
N GLY A 282 2.75 28.08 9.94
CA GLY A 282 3.49 26.89 10.34
C GLY A 282 2.68 25.98 11.26
N MET A 283 3.39 25.07 11.93
CA MET A 283 2.79 24.07 12.81
C MET A 283 3.03 24.41 14.28
N THR A 284 1.98 24.27 15.09
CA THR A 284 2.06 24.29 16.55
C THR A 284 1.82 22.88 17.10
N MET A 285 2.69 22.44 18.00
CA MET A 285 2.54 21.18 18.75
C MET A 285 3.06 21.34 20.19
N THR A 286 2.55 20.55 21.12
CA THR A 286 3.18 20.35 22.43
C THR A 286 3.81 18.97 22.48
N ALA A 287 5.11 18.93 22.70
CA ALA A 287 5.87 17.69 22.84
C ALA A 287 7.00 17.88 23.86
N PRO A 288 7.35 16.84 24.62
CA PRO A 288 8.56 16.88 25.44
C PRO A 288 9.78 16.98 24.51
N TYR A 289 10.71 17.88 24.84
CA TYR A 289 11.92 18.12 24.06
C TYR A 289 13.16 18.12 24.95
N THR A 290 14.27 17.64 24.41
CA THR A 290 15.59 17.78 25.04
C THR A 290 16.35 18.91 24.38
N ARG A 291 16.87 19.86 25.18
CA ARG A 291 17.61 21.02 24.66
C ARG A 291 19.06 20.66 24.35
N GLY A 292 19.45 20.76 23.08
CA GLY A 292 20.86 20.66 22.65
C GLY A 292 21.69 21.90 23.01
N GLN A 293 23.01 21.73 23.20
CA GLN A 293 23.91 22.79 23.67
C GLN A 293 24.23 23.91 22.66
N ARG A 294 24.01 23.71 21.35
CA ARG A 294 24.45 24.66 20.30
C ARG A 294 23.41 25.07 19.26
N CYS A 295 22.28 24.38 19.19
CA CYS A 295 21.12 24.75 18.36
C CYS A 295 19.85 24.46 19.17
N ARG A 296 18.75 25.18 18.90
CA ARG A 296 17.41 24.76 19.33
C ARG A 296 17.00 23.52 18.52
N LEU A 297 17.67 22.41 18.75
CA LEU A 297 17.27 21.10 18.27
C LEU A 297 16.08 20.66 19.12
N MET A 298 14.93 20.48 18.49
CA MET A 298 13.81 19.79 19.10
C MET A 298 14.07 18.30 18.90
N VAL A 299 14.63 17.64 19.92
CA VAL A 299 14.61 16.18 19.98
C VAL A 299 13.25 15.79 20.50
N LEU A 300 12.39 15.21 19.67
CA LEU A 300 11.16 14.56 20.14
C LEU A 300 11.59 13.43 21.08
N SER A 301 11.60 13.69 22.39
CA SER A 301 12.07 12.73 23.39
C SER A 301 11.11 11.55 23.59
N ASP A 302 9.96 11.58 22.91
CA ASP A 302 8.92 10.56 22.90
C ASP A 302 8.97 9.59 21.71
N CYS A 303 9.98 9.73 20.83
CA CYS A 303 10.23 8.79 19.75
C CYS A 303 11.61 8.14 19.93
N SER A 304 11.69 7.08 20.73
CA SER A 304 12.94 6.32 20.89
C SER A 304 13.03 5.20 19.84
N PRO A 305 14.18 4.99 19.16
CA PRO A 305 14.43 3.71 18.52
C PRO A 305 14.36 2.64 19.61
N ARG A 306 13.48 1.64 19.47
CA ARG A 306 13.39 0.56 20.47
C ARG A 306 14.80 0.01 20.72
N PRO A 307 15.29 -0.04 21.97
CA PRO A 307 16.56 -0.69 22.24
C PRO A 307 16.43 -2.16 21.85
N ASN A 308 17.25 -2.59 20.89
CA ASN A 308 17.54 -4.01 20.68
C ASN A 308 18.27 -4.49 21.94
N PHE A 309 17.52 -4.94 22.95
CA PHE A 309 18.13 -5.72 24.01
C PHE A 309 18.44 -7.11 23.45
N PRO A 310 19.72 -7.52 23.36
CA PRO A 310 20.00 -8.94 23.26
C PRO A 310 19.45 -9.61 24.52
N ARG A 311 18.62 -10.64 24.33
CA ARG A 311 18.28 -11.55 25.43
C ARG A 311 19.59 -12.19 25.88
N GLN A 312 20.08 -11.80 27.06
CA GLN A 312 20.98 -12.64 27.85
C GLN A 312 20.12 -13.59 28.69
#